data_AF-K0JAJ2-F1
#
_entry.id   AF-K0JAJ2-F1
#
_cell.length_a   1.000
_cell.length_b   1.000
_cell.length_c   1.000
_cell.angle_alpha   90.00
_cell.angle_beta   90.00
_cell.angle_gamma   90.00
#
_symmetry.space_group_name_H-M   'P 1'
#
loop_
_entity.id
_entity.type
_entity.pdbx_description
1 polymer ?
#
loop_
_entity_poly.entity_id
_entity_poly.type
_entity_poly.pdbx_seq_one_letter_code
_entity_poly.pdbx_strand_id
1 'polypeptide(L)'
;MMWWVVVVVWWLWVLNSISLLSWVIFMEIMFVVILGSLGVSGLVGVVSGFIYLVILFVGVVSLVVGLSLYVNMVRSYTKDSVGVVNVL
;
A
#
# COMPACT_ATOMS: atom_id res chain seq x y z
N MET A 1 -20.80 1.92 -11.02
CA MET A 1 -20.00 0.69 -11.20
C MET A 1 -18.62 0.74 -10.54
N MET A 2 -17.89 1.88 -10.55
CA MET A 2 -16.54 1.96 -9.95
C MET A 2 -16.45 1.72 -8.42
N TRP A 3 -17.49 2.06 -7.64
CA TRP A 3 -17.51 1.79 -6.19
C TRP A 3 -17.39 0.31 -5.84
N TRP A 4 -17.87 -0.58 -6.72
CA TRP A 4 -17.73 -2.03 -6.52
C TRP A 4 -16.29 -2.51 -6.69
N VAL A 5 -15.47 -1.81 -7.48
CA VAL A 5 -14.04 -2.13 -7.64
C VAL A 5 -13.30 -1.90 -6.33
N VAL A 6 -13.60 -0.80 -5.63
CA VAL A 6 -13.05 -0.52 -4.29
C VAL A 6 -13.42 -1.62 -3.30
N VAL A 7 -14.69 -2.04 -3.30
CA VAL A 7 -15.17 -3.13 -2.42
C VAL A 7 -14.48 -4.46 -2.74
N VAL A 8 -14.34 -4.82 -4.02
CA VAL A 8 -13.69 -6.08 -4.42
C VAL A 8 -12.21 -6.09 -4.03
N VAL A 9 -11.47 -5.02 -4.32
CA VAL A 9 -10.05 -4.95 -3.99
C VAL A 9 -9.84 -4.90 -2.47
N TRP A 10 -10.76 -4.28 -1.71
CA TRP A 10 -10.76 -4.34 -0.25
C TRP A 10 -10.90 -5.77 0.28
N TRP A 11 -11.87 -6.53 -0.23
CA TRP A 11 -12.06 -7.92 0.21
C TRP A 11 -10.90 -8.83 -0.21
N LEU A 12 -10.33 -8.61 -1.40
CA LEU A 12 -9.12 -9.33 -1.82
C LEU A 12 -7.95 -9.04 -0.88
N TRP A 13 -7.77 -7.79 -0.43
CA TRP A 13 -6.75 -7.44 0.54
C TRP A 13 -6.97 -8.13 1.90
N VAL A 14 -8.18 -8.07 2.44
CA VAL A 14 -8.53 -8.71 3.73
C VAL A 14 -8.29 -10.22 3.69
N LEU A 15 -8.55 -10.87 2.56
CA LEU A 15 -8.46 -12.33 2.42
C LEU A 15 -7.05 -12.83 2.02
N ASN A 16 -6.22 -12.02 1.35
CA ASN A 16 -4.87 -12.41 0.86
C ASN A 16 -3.72 -11.78 1.64
N SER A 17 -4.00 -11.41 2.89
CA SER A 17 -3.16 -10.62 3.79
C SER A 17 -2.07 -11.49 4.49
N ILE A 18 -1.43 -12.39 3.73
CA ILE A 18 -0.50 -13.41 4.26
C ILE A 18 0.88 -12.82 4.59
N SER A 19 1.30 -11.77 3.88
CA SER A 19 2.61 -11.13 4.07
C SER A 19 2.51 -9.61 4.15
N LEU A 20 3.45 -8.99 4.86
CA LEU A 20 3.55 -7.53 4.97
C LEU A 20 3.77 -6.89 3.60
N LEU A 21 4.49 -7.56 2.69
CA LEU A 21 4.65 -7.16 1.30
C LEU A 21 3.32 -7.17 0.52
N SER A 22 2.52 -8.24 0.67
CA SER A 22 1.18 -8.31 0.09
C SER A 22 0.32 -7.15 0.58
N TRP A 23 0.36 -6.87 1.89
CA TRP A 23 -0.32 -5.72 2.50
C TRP A 23 0.06 -4.38 1.87
N VAL A 24 1.35 -4.12 1.67
CA VAL A 24 1.83 -2.89 1.04
C VAL A 24 1.33 -2.78 -0.41
N ILE A 25 1.39 -3.86 -1.19
CA ILE A 25 0.92 -3.88 -2.59
C ILE A 25 -0.57 -3.55 -2.67
N PHE A 26 -1.40 -4.18 -1.85
CA PHE A 26 -2.84 -3.93 -1.87
C PHE A 26 -3.22 -2.52 -1.42
N MET A 27 -2.49 -1.94 -0.45
CA MET A 27 -2.67 -0.54 -0.07
C MET A 27 -2.37 0.42 -1.23
N GLU A 28 -1.33 0.15 -2.02
CA GLU A 28 -1.03 0.95 -3.21
C GLU A 28 -2.09 0.81 -4.29
N ILE A 29 -2.57 -0.40 -4.55
CA ILE A 29 -3.67 -0.63 -5.50
C ILE A 29 -4.92 0.15 -5.05
N MET A 30 -5.23 0.17 -3.74
CA MET A 30 -6.31 0.99 -3.19
C MET A 30 -6.15 2.48 -3.51
N PHE A 31 -4.95 3.05 -3.27
CA PHE A 31 -4.67 4.45 -3.59
C PHE A 31 -4.87 4.75 -5.08
N VAL A 32 -4.39 3.88 -5.97
CA VAL A 32 -4.56 4.03 -7.41
C VAL A 32 -6.03 3.96 -7.82
N VAL A 33 -6.81 3.03 -7.26
CA VAL A 33 -8.24 2.90 -7.56
C VAL A 33 -9.01 4.14 -7.07
N ILE A 34 -8.69 4.66 -5.89
CA ILE A 34 -9.28 5.89 -5.35
C ILE A 34 -8.95 7.06 -6.28
N LEU A 35 -7.68 7.27 -6.64
CA LEU A 35 -7.25 8.33 -7.56
C LEU A 35 -7.94 8.21 -8.93
N GLY A 36 -8.00 7.00 -9.49
CA GLY A 36 -8.71 6.73 -10.75
C GLY A 36 -10.20 7.05 -10.65
N SER A 37 -10.85 6.68 -9.55
CA SER A 37 -12.27 7.00 -9.31
C SER A 37 -12.53 8.50 -9.20
N LEU A 38 -11.64 9.23 -8.51
CA LEU A 38 -11.74 10.69 -8.39
C LEU A 38 -11.53 11.37 -9.74
N GLY A 39 -10.61 10.86 -10.57
CA GLY A 39 -10.35 11.35 -11.92
C GLY A 39 -11.53 11.14 -12.88
N VAL A 40 -12.14 9.94 -12.88
CA VAL A 40 -13.30 9.63 -13.74
C VAL A 40 -14.57 10.38 -13.29
N SER A 41 -14.69 10.69 -12.00
CA SER A 41 -15.85 11.42 -11.45
C SER A 41 -15.90 12.90 -11.86
N GLY A 42 -14.96 13.38 -12.68
CA GLY A 42 -15.03 14.73 -13.24
C GLY A 42 -14.82 15.84 -12.19
N LEU A 43 -14.28 15.50 -11.02
CA LEU A 43 -13.80 16.48 -10.05
C LEU A 43 -12.54 17.14 -10.62
N VAL A 44 -12.71 18.03 -11.59
CA VAL A 44 -11.64 18.81 -12.26
C VAL A 44 -11.84 20.30 -11.93
N GLY A 45 -11.95 20.62 -10.64
CA GLY A 45 -11.80 21.97 -10.11
C GLY A 45 -10.45 22.11 -9.42
N VAL A 46 -9.97 23.34 -9.21
CA VAL A 46 -8.68 23.61 -8.54
C VAL A 46 -8.59 22.92 -7.16
N VAL A 47 -9.71 22.89 -6.42
CA VAL A 47 -9.80 22.24 -5.10
C VAL A 47 -9.65 20.71 -5.20
N SER A 48 -10.23 20.08 -6.23
CA SER A 48 -10.12 18.64 -6.41
C SER A 48 -8.78 18.20 -6.99
N GLY A 49 -8.13 19.04 -7.81
CA GLY A 49 -6.75 18.83 -8.25
C GLY A 49 -5.75 18.88 -7.09
N PHE A 50 -5.95 19.78 -6.13
CA PHE A 50 -5.14 19.82 -4.91
C PHE A 50 -5.33 18.56 -4.06
N ILE A 51 -6.57 18.11 -3.85
CA ILE A 51 -6.86 16.85 -3.13
C ILE A 51 -6.20 15.66 -3.83
N TYR A 52 -6.23 15.62 -5.16
CA TYR A 52 -5.57 14.57 -5.95
C TYR A 52 -4.06 14.52 -5.70
N LEU A 53 -3.38 15.67 -5.72
CA LEU A 53 -1.94 15.75 -5.44
C LEU A 53 -1.60 15.36 -4.00
N VAL A 54 -2.42 15.76 -3.03
CA VAL A 54 -2.23 15.38 -1.62
C VAL A 54 -2.35 13.86 -1.46
N ILE A 55 -3.38 13.23 -2.04
CA ILE A 55 -3.58 11.78 -1.96
C ILE A 55 -2.43 11.04 -2.64
N LEU A 56 -1.96 11.52 -3.80
CA LEU A 56 -0.80 10.94 -4.49
C LEU A 56 0.46 11.01 -3.61
N PHE A 57 0.72 12.17 -2.99
CA PHE A 57 1.86 12.33 -2.10
C PHE A 57 1.78 11.42 -0.87
N VAL A 58 0.60 11.30 -0.26
CA VAL A 58 0.35 10.39 0.87
C VAL A 58 0.58 8.94 0.47
N GLY A 59 0.15 8.53 -0.72
CA GLY A 59 0.43 7.19 -1.27
C GLY A 59 1.93 6.92 -1.38
N VAL A 60 2.68 7.83 -2.01
CA VAL A 60 4.14 7.68 -2.15
C VAL A 60 4.85 7.59 -0.79
N VAL A 61 4.48 8.44 0.17
CA VAL A 61 5.07 8.39 1.53
C VAL A 61 4.73 7.07 2.22
N SER A 62 3.48 6.62 2.11
CA SER A 62 3.04 5.32 2.64
C SER A 62 3.84 4.16 2.05
N LEU A 63 4.07 4.13 0.74
CA LEU A 63 4.91 3.14 0.06
C LEU A 63 6.32 3.10 0.64
N VAL A 64 6.97 4.27 0.77
CA VAL A 64 8.35 4.38 1.26
C VAL A 64 8.45 3.86 2.69
N VAL A 65 7.49 4.23 3.55
CA VAL A 65 7.45 3.75 4.94
C VAL A 65 7.20 2.24 5.00
N GLY A 66 6.23 1.74 4.23
CA GLY A 66 5.91 0.31 4.16
C GLY A 66 7.09 -0.55 3.71
N LEU A 67 7.80 -0.13 2.65
CA LEU A 67 9.02 -0.78 2.18
C LEU A 67 10.15 -0.72 3.21
N SER A 68 10.31 0.40 3.90
CA SER A 68 11.33 0.55 4.95
C SER A 68 11.08 -0.42 6.11
N LEU A 69 9.82 -0.57 6.53
CA LEU A 69 9.44 -1.54 7.56
C LEU A 69 9.64 -2.98 7.07
N TYR A 70 9.28 -3.28 5.83
CA TYR A 70 9.50 -4.60 5.23
C TYR A 70 10.99 -4.97 5.21
N VAL A 71 11.87 -4.05 4.77
CA VAL A 71 13.31 -4.27 4.76
C VAL A 71 13.86 -4.51 6.17
N ASN A 72 13.40 -3.74 7.16
CA ASN A 72 13.81 -3.93 8.55
C ASN A 72 13.34 -5.28 9.11
N MET A 73 12.10 -5.69 8.79
CA MET A 73 11.57 -7.00 9.16
C MET A 73 12.47 -8.11 8.58
N VAL A 74 12.73 -8.11 7.27
CA VAL A 74 13.58 -9.11 6.62
C VAL A 74 14.99 -9.15 7.24
N ARG A 75 15.60 -7.98 7.50
CA ARG A 75 16.90 -7.89 8.18
C ARG A 75 16.88 -8.49 9.58
N SER A 76 15.81 -8.31 10.35
CA SER A 76 15.65 -8.90 11.68
C SER A 76 15.63 -10.43 11.59
N TYR A 77 14.79 -10.99 10.72
CA TYR A 77 14.72 -12.44 10.52
C TYR A 77 16.07 -13.05 10.11
N THR A 78 16.84 -12.36 9.25
CA THR A 78 18.17 -12.84 8.85
C THR A 78 19.15 -12.85 10.03
N LYS A 79 19.14 -11.83 10.89
CA LYS A 79 20.03 -11.78 12.06
C LYS A 79 19.74 -12.91 13.05
N ASP A 80 18.47 -13.21 13.30
CA ASP A 80 18.08 -14.30 14.19
C ASP A 80 18.49 -15.67 13.63
N SER A 81 18.38 -15.87 12.32
CA SER A 81 18.84 -17.13 11.70
C SER A 81 20.36 -17.32 11.74
N VAL A 82 21.15 -16.25 11.60
CA VAL A 82 22.62 -16.32 11.63
C VAL A 82 23.12 -16.50 13.07
N GLY A 83 22.43 -15.90 14.05
CA GLY A 83 22.73 -16.09 15.47
C GLY A 83 22.55 -17.54 15.94
N VAL A 84 21.54 -18.25 15.44
CA VAL A 84 21.30 -19.67 15.80
C VAL A 84 22.35 -20.62 15.20
N VAL A 85 22.85 -20.33 13.99
CA VAL A 85 23.90 -21.13 13.35
C VAL A 85 25.25 -20.99 14.07
N ASN A 86 25.51 -19.86 14.72
CA ASN A 86 26.79 -19.60 15.39
C ASN A 86 26.86 -20.11 16.84
N VAL A 87 25.80 -20.77 17.34
CA VAL A 87 25.70 -21.31 18.71
C VAL A 87 25.63 -22.85 18.73
N LEU A 88 25.42 -23.48 17.57
CA LEU A 88 25.55 -24.93 17.34
C LEU A 88 26.99 -25.28 16.91
#